data_AF-A0A0W8F6B2-F1
#
_entry.id   AF-A0A0W8F6B2-F1
#
_cell.length_a   1.000
_cell.length_b   1.000
_cell.length_c   1.000
_cell.angle_alpha   90.00
_cell.angle_beta   90.00
_cell.angle_gamma   90.00
#
_symmetry.space_group_name_H-M   'P 1'
#
loop_
_entity.id
_entity.type
_entity.pdbx_description
1 polymer ?
#
loop_
_entity_poly.entity_id
_entity_poly.type
_entity_poly.pdbx_seq_one_letter_code
_entity_poly.pdbx_strand_id
1 'polypeptide(L)'
;MPSDLATSSTVLSELVFVSLRKLSKERYGTKNYSEFRKAIVQRGYGPFKEDLDLLFRLIEEREVSILPINDDLNEWKGIMIRYNLLPNDALIASTCLKHEISKIATFDSDFSRVDWLKIIGKKQ
;
A
#
# COMPACT_ATOMS: atom_id res chain seq x y z
N MET A 1 7.64 3.97 22.99
CA MET A 1 8.31 2.88 22.25
C MET A 1 8.11 3.16 20.77
N PRO A 2 9.07 2.92 19.87
CA PRO A 2 8.75 2.91 18.44
C PRO A 2 7.60 1.92 18.25
N SER A 3 6.61 2.29 17.44
CA SER A 3 5.50 1.39 17.14
C SER A 3 6.01 0.07 16.55
N ASP A 4 5.44 -1.05 16.98
CA ASP A 4 5.71 -2.37 16.40
C ASP A 4 5.18 -2.49 14.95
N LEU A 5 4.39 -1.52 14.48
CA LEU A 5 3.77 -1.50 13.16
C LEU A 5 4.29 -0.34 12.32
N ALA A 6 4.62 -0.66 11.06
CA ALA A 6 5.08 0.31 10.09
C ALA A 6 4.42 0.09 8.73
N THR A 7 4.31 1.18 7.97
CA THR A 7 3.86 1.22 6.58
C THR A 7 4.64 2.29 5.81
N SER A 8 4.38 2.45 4.51
CA SER A 8 4.97 3.50 3.69
C SER A 8 3.91 4.27 2.90
N SER A 9 4.28 5.44 2.38
CA SER A 9 3.39 6.23 1.53
C SER A 9 2.97 5.48 0.24
N THR A 10 3.79 4.56 -0.27
CA THR A 10 3.44 3.68 -1.39
C THR A 10 2.25 2.79 -1.05
N VAL A 11 2.28 2.13 0.12
CA VAL A 11 1.17 1.27 0.59
C VAL A 11 -0.08 2.08 0.84
N LEU A 12 0.03 3.25 1.48
CA LEU A 12 -1.12 4.12 1.76
C LEU A 12 -1.77 4.65 0.46
N SER A 13 -0.95 5.05 -0.52
CA SER A 13 -1.44 5.48 -1.83
C SER A 13 -2.23 4.39 -2.53
N GLU A 14 -1.72 3.16 -2.53
CA GLU A 14 -2.40 2.01 -3.11
C GLU A 14 -3.68 1.65 -2.37
N LEU A 15 -3.64 1.59 -1.03
CA LEU A 15 -4.81 1.35 -0.17
C LEU A 15 -5.93 2.34 -0.47
N VAL A 16 -5.63 3.64 -0.47
CA VAL A 16 -6.60 4.70 -0.75
C VAL A 16 -7.16 4.56 -2.16
N PHE A 17 -6.29 4.38 -3.17
CA PHE A 17 -6.71 4.24 -4.56
C PHE A 17 -7.64 3.04 -4.77
N VAL A 18 -7.28 1.86 -4.26
CA VAL A 18 -8.07 0.63 -4.39
C VAL A 18 -9.39 0.76 -3.64
N SER A 19 -9.38 1.31 -2.42
CA SER A 19 -10.58 1.53 -1.61
C SER A 19 -11.56 2.47 -2.30
N LEU A 20 -11.08 3.63 -2.78
CA LEU A 20 -11.92 4.59 -3.49
C LEU A 20 -12.45 4.04 -4.80
N ARG A 21 -11.65 3.27 -5.54
CA ARG A 21 -12.12 2.63 -6.79
C ARG A 21 -13.23 1.62 -6.51
N LYS A 22 -13.11 0.84 -5.42
CA LYS A 22 -14.12 -0.13 -4.99
C LYS A 22 -15.41 0.57 -4.53
N LEU A 23 -15.31 1.59 -3.67
CA LEU A 23 -16.44 2.39 -3.21
C LEU A 23 -17.12 3.13 -4.37
N SER A 24 -16.35 3.67 -5.31
CA SER A 24 -16.89 4.33 -6.52
C SER A 24 -17.69 3.35 -7.38
N LYS A 25 -17.20 2.11 -7.52
CA LYS A 25 -17.95 1.05 -8.22
C LYS A 25 -19.26 0.73 -7.51
N GLU A 26 -19.25 0.65 -6.18
CA GLU A 26 -20.45 0.34 -5.39
C GLU A 26 -21.49 1.46 -5.38
N ARG A 27 -21.04 2.72 -5.24
CA ARG A 27 -21.94 3.88 -5.12
C ARG A 27 -22.41 4.42 -6.46
N TYR A 28 -21.57 4.33 -7.50
CA TYR A 28 -21.81 5.01 -8.78
C TYR A 28 -21.72 4.07 -9.99
N GLY A 29 -21.47 2.79 -9.79
CA GLY A 29 -21.42 1.81 -10.87
C GLY A 29 -20.23 1.95 -11.81
N THR A 30 -19.14 2.61 -11.40
CA THR A 30 -17.95 2.77 -12.24
C THR A 30 -17.31 1.41 -12.58
N LYS A 31 -16.95 1.23 -13.85
CA LYS A 31 -16.47 -0.06 -14.37
C LYS A 31 -14.96 -0.11 -14.58
N ASN A 32 -14.37 1.02 -14.94
CA ASN A 32 -12.97 1.14 -15.34
C ASN A 32 -12.31 2.38 -14.73
N TYR A 33 -11.00 2.51 -14.91
CA TYR A 33 -10.23 3.63 -14.38
C TYR A 33 -10.70 4.98 -14.94
N SER A 34 -11.10 5.05 -16.21
CA SER A 34 -11.56 6.31 -16.84
C SER A 34 -12.82 6.84 -16.17
N GLU A 35 -13.81 5.98 -15.94
CA GLU A 35 -15.03 6.33 -15.23
C GLU A 35 -14.78 6.71 -13.77
N PHE A 36 -13.93 5.94 -13.06
CA PHE A 36 -13.50 6.29 -11.71
C PHE A 36 -12.88 7.70 -11.67
N ARG A 37 -11.92 7.98 -12.56
CA ARG A 37 -11.28 9.29 -12.66
C ARG A 37 -12.29 10.40 -12.93
N LYS A 38 -13.23 10.20 -13.86
CA LYS A 38 -14.31 11.17 -14.15
C LYS A 38 -15.15 11.43 -12.91
N ALA A 39 -15.53 10.39 -12.15
CA ALA A 39 -16.31 10.53 -10.94
C ALA A 39 -15.58 11.37 -9.88
N ILE A 40 -14.28 11.12 -9.64
CA ILE A 40 -13.46 11.91 -8.71
C ILE A 40 -13.35 13.36 -9.18
N VAL A 41 -13.08 13.62 -10.46
CA VAL A 41 -12.95 14.98 -11.00
C VAL A 41 -14.25 15.77 -10.86
N GLN A 42 -15.41 15.13 -11.10
CA GLN A 42 -16.71 15.80 -11.07
C GLN A 42 -17.22 16.05 -9.65
N ARG A 43 -16.94 15.15 -8.72
CA ARG A 43 -17.54 15.15 -7.38
C ARG A 43 -16.56 15.56 -6.28
N GLY A 44 -15.28 15.62 -6.60
CA GLY A 44 -14.21 15.69 -5.62
C GLY A 44 -14.21 14.45 -4.71
N TYR A 45 -13.58 14.60 -3.55
CA TYR A 45 -13.52 13.55 -2.51
C TYR A 45 -14.64 13.66 -1.47
N GLY A 46 -15.49 14.69 -1.53
CA GLY A 46 -16.56 14.93 -0.56
C GLY A 46 -17.44 13.69 -0.30
N PRO A 47 -17.90 12.96 -1.32
CA PRO A 47 -18.71 11.77 -1.11
C PRO A 47 -17.98 10.56 -0.52
N PHE A 48 -16.65 10.63 -0.30
CA PHE A 48 -15.83 9.58 0.30
C PHE A 48 -15.13 10.06 1.58
N LYS A 49 -15.50 11.24 2.09
CA LYS A 49 -14.80 11.89 3.19
C LYS A 49 -14.79 11.00 4.44
N GLU A 50 -15.95 10.48 4.82
CA GLU A 50 -16.07 9.61 6.00
C GLU A 50 -15.29 8.31 5.85
N ASP A 51 -15.18 7.76 4.63
CA ASP A 51 -14.38 6.56 4.37
C ASP A 51 -12.88 6.85 4.51
N LEU A 52 -12.43 7.99 3.98
CA LEU A 52 -11.05 8.45 4.10
C LEU A 52 -10.71 8.74 5.57
N ASP A 53 -11.58 9.46 6.29
CA ASP A 53 -11.42 9.77 7.70
C ASP A 53 -11.31 8.48 8.53
N LEU A 54 -12.12 7.46 8.22
CA LEU A 54 -12.04 6.15 8.88
C LEU A 54 -10.72 5.43 8.58
N LEU A 55 -10.30 5.41 7.31
CA LEU A 55 -9.05 4.76 6.88
C LEU A 55 -7.83 5.39 7.56
N PHE A 56 -7.72 6.72 7.56
CA PHE A 56 -6.59 7.41 8.17
C PHE A 56 -6.62 7.34 9.70
N ARG A 57 -7.80 7.41 10.31
CA ARG A 57 -7.95 7.22 11.76
C ARG A 57 -7.45 5.85 12.21
N LEU A 58 -7.68 4.79 11.44
CA LEU A 58 -7.16 3.45 11.76
C LEU A 58 -5.63 3.44 11.83
N ILE A 59 -4.95 4.14 10.92
CA ILE A 59 -3.48 4.24 10.92
C ILE A 59 -3.00 4.99 12.16
N GLU A 60 -3.67 6.09 12.51
CA GLU A 60 -3.36 6.92 13.69
C GLU A 60 -3.62 6.18 15.01
N GLU A 61 -4.81 5.58 15.20
CA GLU A 61 -5.21 4.86 16.41
C GLU A 61 -4.37 3.61 16.68
N ARG A 62 -3.81 3.00 15.62
CA ARG A 62 -2.90 1.85 15.73
C ARG A 62 -1.44 2.28 15.84
N GLU A 63 -1.19 3.58 15.95
CA GLU A 63 0.14 4.17 16.04
C GLU A 63 1.08 3.68 14.93
N VAL A 64 0.57 3.43 13.72
CA VAL A 64 1.39 2.86 12.63
C VAL A 64 2.38 3.91 12.15
N SER A 65 3.68 3.59 12.19
CA SER A 65 4.72 4.49 11.71
C SER A 65 4.74 4.57 10.18
N ILE A 66 4.75 5.78 9.62
CA ILE A 66 4.90 5.99 8.18
C ILE A 66 6.38 6.20 7.87
N LEU A 67 7.00 5.20 7.26
CA LEU A 67 8.42 5.21 6.94
C LEU A 67 8.70 5.93 5.62
N PRO A 68 9.83 6.65 5.52
CA PRO A 68 10.29 7.19 4.24
C PRO A 68 10.62 6.02 3.29
N ILE A 69 10.17 6.13 2.05
CA ILE A 69 10.44 5.11 1.02
C ILE A 69 11.95 5.01 0.73
N ASN A 70 12.35 3.87 0.17
CA ASN A 70 13.68 3.77 -0.41
C ASN A 70 13.77 4.62 -1.70
N ASP A 71 14.75 5.51 -1.74
CA ASP A 71 15.08 6.43 -2.82
C ASP A 71 16.31 5.99 -3.63
N ASP A 72 16.96 4.89 -3.25
CA ASP A 72 18.02 4.26 -4.05
C ASP A 72 17.42 3.51 -5.25
N LEU A 73 17.56 4.12 -6.42
CA LEU A 73 17.08 3.59 -7.69
C LEU A 73 17.75 2.26 -8.09
N ASN A 74 19.01 2.04 -7.70
CA ASN A 74 19.71 0.79 -8.03
C ASN A 74 19.26 -0.35 -7.13
N GLU A 75 19.06 -0.10 -5.83
CA GLU A 75 18.51 -1.10 -4.93
C GLU A 75 17.08 -1.47 -5.33
N TRP A 76 16.22 -0.48 -5.61
CA TRP A 76 14.85 -0.73 -6.06
C TRP A 76 14.81 -1.56 -7.36
N LYS A 77 15.55 -1.15 -8.40
CA LYS A 77 15.68 -1.89 -9.66
C LYS A 77 16.25 -3.29 -9.44
N GLY A 78 17.25 -3.43 -8.57
CA GLY A 78 17.87 -4.71 -8.24
C GLY A 78 16.87 -5.69 -7.64
N ILE A 79 16.01 -5.21 -6.73
CA ILE A 79 14.95 -6.02 -6.11
C ILE A 79 13.87 -6.40 -7.12
N MET A 80 13.46 -5.48 -8.00
CA MET A 80 12.52 -5.80 -9.10
C MET A 80 13.03 -6.98 -9.93
N ILE A 81 14.29 -6.91 -10.38
CA ILE A 81 14.89 -7.91 -11.26
C ILE A 81 15.11 -9.23 -10.51
N ARG A 82 15.65 -9.17 -9.29
CA ARG A 82 16.01 -10.36 -8.51
C ARG A 82 14.79 -11.20 -8.13
N TYR A 83 13.67 -10.56 -7.78
CA TYR A 83 12.48 -11.25 -7.28
C TYR A 83 11.30 -11.23 -8.23
N ASN A 84 11.45 -10.65 -9.42
CA ASN A 84 10.38 -10.47 -10.41
C ASN A 84 9.13 -9.85 -9.77
N LEU A 85 9.33 -8.76 -9.02
CA LEU A 85 8.27 -8.01 -8.36
C LEU A 85 7.82 -6.84 -9.24
N LEU A 86 6.53 -6.50 -9.18
CA LEU A 86 6.03 -5.27 -9.78
C LEU A 86 6.67 -4.04 -9.09
N PRO A 87 6.68 -2.87 -9.76
CA PRO A 87 7.41 -1.71 -9.26
C PRO A 87 7.04 -1.31 -7.82
N ASN A 88 5.75 -1.29 -7.48
CA ASN A 88 5.30 -0.96 -6.12
C ASN A 88 5.73 -2.01 -5.10
N ASP A 89 5.57 -3.30 -5.40
CA ASP A 89 5.95 -4.38 -4.48
C ASP A 89 7.46 -4.42 -4.23
N ALA A 90 8.24 -4.20 -5.28
CA ALA A 90 9.68 -4.07 -5.16
C ALA A 90 10.09 -2.84 -4.33
N LEU A 91 9.37 -1.72 -4.46
CA LEU A 91 9.63 -0.52 -3.66
C LEU A 91 9.25 -0.73 -2.20
N ILE A 92 8.19 -1.50 -1.92
CA ILE A 92 7.82 -1.91 -0.56
C ILE A 92 8.91 -2.80 0.03
N ALA A 93 9.33 -3.85 -0.70
CA ALA A 93 10.38 -4.75 -0.25
C ALA A 93 11.73 -4.04 -0.04
N SER A 94 12.11 -3.11 -0.93
CA SER A 94 13.32 -2.30 -0.79
C SER A 94 13.23 -1.31 0.37
N THR A 95 12.05 -0.75 0.62
CA THR A 95 11.81 0.08 1.82
C THR A 95 11.95 -0.75 3.08
N CYS A 96 11.42 -1.98 3.13
CA CYS A 96 11.65 -2.87 4.25
C CYS A 96 13.15 -3.16 4.46
N LEU A 97 13.91 -3.37 3.39
CA LEU A 97 15.36 -3.60 3.48
C LEU A 97 16.10 -2.40 4.06
N LYS A 98 15.84 -1.18 3.57
CA LYS A 98 16.42 0.10 4.06
C LYS A 98 16.19 0.33 5.55
N HIS A 99 15.06 -0.14 6.08
CA HIS A 99 14.66 0.02 7.49
C HIS A 99 14.88 -1.24 8.33
N GLU A 100 15.64 -2.22 7.84
CA GLU A 100 15.97 -3.46 8.54
C GLU A 100 14.73 -4.29 8.98
N ILE A 101 13.62 -4.16 8.24
CA ILE A 101 12.38 -4.89 8.49
C ILE A 101 12.45 -6.27 7.83
N SER A 102 12.38 -7.30 8.67
CA SER A 102 12.41 -8.71 8.25
C SER A 102 11.05 -9.40 8.26
N LYS A 103 9.97 -8.70 8.62
CA LYS A 103 8.60 -9.25 8.67
C LYS A 103 7.64 -8.34 7.91
N ILE A 104 6.78 -8.93 7.09
CA ILE A 104 5.78 -8.19 6.32
C ILE A 104 4.39 -8.81 6.51
N ALA A 105 3.40 -7.98 6.81
CA ALA A 105 2.00 -8.38 6.85
C ALA A 105 1.39 -8.17 5.46
N THR A 106 1.15 -9.25 4.72
CA THR A 106 0.59 -9.18 3.36
C THR A 106 -0.21 -10.42 3.01
N PHE A 107 -1.23 -10.25 2.18
CA PHE A 107 -1.95 -11.34 1.53
C PHE A 107 -1.39 -11.68 0.14
N ASP A 108 -0.43 -10.90 -0.34
CA ASP A 108 0.21 -11.14 -1.63
C ASP A 108 1.30 -12.19 -1.50
N SER A 109 1.11 -13.31 -2.20
CA SER A 109 2.07 -14.41 -2.24
C SER A 109 3.38 -14.04 -2.93
N ASP A 110 3.42 -12.95 -3.69
CA ASP A 110 4.61 -12.54 -4.44
C ASP A 110 5.80 -12.21 -3.53
N PHE A 111 5.53 -11.68 -2.33
CA PHE A 111 6.56 -11.44 -1.32
C PHE A 111 7.20 -12.72 -0.78
N SER A 112 6.63 -13.91 -1.03
CA SER A 112 7.25 -15.18 -0.65
C SER A 112 8.53 -15.49 -1.44
N ARG A 113 8.75 -14.79 -2.57
CA ARG A 113 9.99 -14.87 -3.34
C ARG A 113 11.13 -14.13 -2.66
N VAL A 114 10.85 -13.17 -1.78
CA VAL A 114 11.85 -12.33 -1.12
C VAL A 114 12.43 -13.06 0.09
N ASP A 115 13.69 -13.49 -0.03
CA ASP A 115 14.37 -14.39 0.92
C ASP A 115 14.59 -13.80 2.33
N TRP A 116 14.74 -12.47 2.48
CA TRP A 116 14.88 -11.84 3.80
C TRP A 116 13.55 -11.46 4.48
N LEU A 117 12.40 -11.56 3.78
CA LEU A 117 11.10 -11.18 4.32
C LEU A 117 10.30 -12.40 4.78
N LYS A 118 9.94 -12.40 6.06
CA LYS A 118 8.98 -13.35 6.62
C LYS A 118 7.55 -12.80 6.52
N ILE A 119 6.70 -13.44 5.74
CA ILE A 119 5.27 -13.12 5.71
C ILE A 119 4.61 -13.50 7.05
N ILE A 120 3.90 -12.55 7.65
CA ILE A 120 3.08 -12.74 8.85
C ILE A 120 1.60 -12.51 8.49
N GLY A 121 0.69 -13.31 9.08
CA GLY A 121 -0.76 -13.13 8.86
C GLY A 121 -1.37 -13.87 7.67
N LYS A 122 -0.92 -15.09 7.36
CA LYS A 122 -1.59 -15.95 6.36
C LYS A 122 -3.08 -16.12 6.72
N LYS A 123 -3.96 -16.10 5.71
CA LYS A 123 -5.35 -16.56 5.83
C LYS A 123 -5.36 -17.93 6.52
N GLN A 124 -6.04 -18.03 7.66
CA GLN A 124 -6.65 -19.29 8.09
C GLN A 124 -7.89 -19.54 7.22
#